data_AF-A0A256WIF6-F1
#
_entry.id   AF-A0A256WIF6-F1
#
_cell.length_a   1.000
_cell.length_b   1.000
_cell.length_c   1.000
_cell.angle_alpha   90.00
_cell.angle_beta   90.00
_cell.angle_gamma   90.00
#
_symmetry.space_group_name_H-M   'P 1'
#
loop_
_entity.id
_entity.type
_entity.pdbx_description
1 polymer ?
#
loop_
_entity_poly.entity_id
_entity_poly.type
_entity_poly.pdbx_seq_one_letter_code
_entity_poly.pdbx_strand_id
1 'polypeptide(L)'
;MLQAIIDFLKSTGIYAIFSIEGMGGNLIMIMVALLLLYLAIKKGFEPLLLLPIAFGMLLTNLPLAGMMASPIMDLIPKTPDVQGTILNIGNTGQGILELNQPGGLFYYLFQGDHLGIFPPLI
;
A
#
# COMPACT_ATOMS: atom_id res chain seq x y z
N MET A 1 -3.38 19.83 -26.72
CA MET A 1 -3.15 20.58 -25.46
C MET A 1 -4.23 20.32 -24.43
N LEU A 2 -5.52 20.51 -24.74
CA LEU A 2 -6.61 20.27 -23.78
C LEU A 2 -6.63 18.82 -23.23
N GLN A 3 -6.40 17.83 -24.10
CA GLN A 3 -6.29 16.43 -23.70
C GLN A 3 -5.15 16.18 -22.70
N ALA A 4 -3.96 16.76 -22.92
CA ALA A 4 -2.81 16.61 -22.03
C ALA A 4 -3.05 17.26 -20.66
N ILE A 5 -3.81 18.36 -20.59
CA ILE A 5 -4.21 18.98 -19.31
C ILE A 5 -5.20 18.09 -18.57
N ILE A 6 -6.13 17.46 -19.30
CA ILE A 6 -7.10 16.52 -18.71
C ILE A 6 -6.39 15.25 -18.23
N ASP A 7 -5.47 14.70 -19.00
CA ASP A 7 -4.70 13.51 -18.63
C ASP A 7 -3.76 13.80 -17.46
N PHE A 8 -3.16 15.00 -17.41
CA PHE A 8 -2.42 15.47 -16.26
C PHE A 8 -3.32 15.55 -15.01
N LEU A 9 -4.50 16.18 -15.11
CA LEU A 9 -5.47 16.24 -14.01
C LEU A 9 -5.89 14.84 -13.54
N LYS A 10 -6.17 13.92 -14.47
CA LYS A 10 -6.55 12.53 -14.17
C LYS A 10 -5.43 11.73 -13.52
N SER A 11 -4.18 12.01 -13.90
CA SER A 11 -2.99 11.40 -13.28
C SER A 11 -2.70 11.95 -11.88
N THR A 12 -3.28 13.09 -11.51
CA THR A 12 -3.11 13.63 -10.16
C THR A 12 -3.91 12.81 -9.15
N GLY A 13 -3.29 12.60 -7.97
CA GLY A 13 -3.99 11.98 -6.84
C GLY A 13 -5.26 12.71 -6.44
N ILE A 14 -5.35 14.03 -6.70
CA ILE A 14 -6.55 14.83 -6.41
C ILE A 14 -7.76 14.32 -7.21
N TYR A 15 -7.61 14.04 -8.50
CA TYR A 15 -8.72 13.48 -9.28
C TYR A 15 -9.14 12.10 -8.78
N ALA A 16 -8.19 11.28 -8.34
CA ALA A 16 -8.47 9.95 -7.80
C ALA A 16 -9.09 9.96 -6.39
N ILE A 17 -8.96 11.05 -5.61
CA ILE A 17 -9.70 11.23 -4.34
C ILE A 17 -11.18 11.51 -4.61
N PHE A 18 -11.48 12.23 -5.69
CA PHE A 18 -12.83 12.67 -6.05
C PHE A 18 -13.52 11.78 -7.11
N SER A 19 -12.81 10.83 -7.72
CA SER A 19 -13.38 9.93 -8.72
C SER A 19 -14.21 8.83 -8.07
N ILE A 20 -15.43 8.66 -8.57
CA ILE A 20 -16.47 7.75 -8.04
C ILE A 20 -16.08 6.26 -8.16
N GLU A 21 -15.07 5.93 -8.98
CA GLU A 21 -14.58 4.56 -9.19
C GLU A 21 -13.83 3.99 -7.97
N GLY A 22 -13.26 4.85 -7.13
CA GLY A 22 -12.83 4.50 -5.78
C GLY A 22 -13.96 4.87 -4.85
N MET A 23 -14.81 3.90 -4.48
CA MET A 23 -15.87 4.05 -3.47
C MET A 23 -15.42 5.03 -2.38
N GLY A 24 -16.17 6.11 -2.12
CA GLY A 24 -15.76 7.30 -1.33
C GLY A 24 -15.24 7.07 0.10
N GLY A 25 -15.02 5.82 0.50
CA GLY A 25 -14.28 5.39 1.67
C GLY A 25 -12.91 6.04 1.81
N ASN A 26 -12.11 6.23 0.76
CA ASN A 26 -10.79 6.89 0.91
C ASN A 26 -10.92 8.33 1.41
N LEU A 27 -11.88 9.10 0.85
CA LEU A 27 -12.15 10.47 1.32
C LEU A 27 -12.67 10.47 2.76
N ILE A 28 -13.57 9.55 3.10
CA ILE A 28 -14.09 9.40 4.48
C ILE A 28 -12.96 9.05 5.45
N MET A 29 -12.08 8.12 5.09
CA MET A 29 -10.96 7.68 5.92
C MET A 29 -9.90 8.77 6.07
N ILE A 30 -9.67 9.59 5.04
CA ILE A 30 -8.82 10.80 5.15
C ILE A 30 -9.44 11.79 6.14
N MET A 31 -10.74 12.02 6.08
CA MET A 31 -11.43 12.89 7.04
C MET A 31 -11.33 12.34 8.47
N VAL A 32 -11.45 11.02 8.66
CA VAL A 32 -11.25 10.36 9.96
C VAL A 32 -9.80 10.50 10.42
N ALA A 33 -8.82 10.30 9.54
CA ALA A 33 -7.40 10.48 9.87
C ALA A 33 -7.10 11.92 10.33
N LEU A 34 -7.67 12.93 9.67
CA LEU A 34 -7.54 14.33 10.07
C LEU A 34 -8.25 14.62 11.41
N LEU A 35 -9.39 14.00 11.67
CA LEU A 35 -10.08 14.11 12.96
C LEU A 35 -9.23 13.52 14.09
N LEU A 36 -8.63 12.35 13.88
CA LEU A 36 -7.73 11.72 14.85
C LEU A 36 -6.47 12.58 15.07
N LEU A 37 -5.89 13.11 13.99
CA LEU A 37 -4.77 14.04 14.07
C LEU A 37 -5.11 15.28 14.91
N TYR A 38 -6.31 15.82 14.73
CA TYR A 38 -6.81 16.95 15.52
C TYR A 38 -6.97 16.59 17.01
N LEU A 39 -7.48 15.39 17.32
CA LEU A 39 -7.61 14.92 18.70
C LEU A 39 -6.24 14.72 19.38
N ALA A 40 -5.26 14.16 18.65
CA ALA A 40 -3.90 13.98 19.16
C ALA A 40 -3.22 15.31 19.47
N ILE A 41 -3.29 16.27 18.54
CA ILE A 41 -2.53 17.54 18.64
C ILE A 41 -3.24 18.54 19.58
N LYS A 42 -4.53 18.81 19.35
CA LYS A 42 -5.22 19.89 20.07
C LYS A 42 -5.76 19.44 21.42
N LYS A 43 -6.30 18.22 21.49
CA LYS A 43 -6.91 17.70 22.73
C LYS A 43 -5.95 16.85 23.56
N GLY A 44 -4.77 16.51 23.03
CA GLY A 44 -3.76 15.75 23.76
C GLY A 44 -4.18 14.33 24.12
N PHE A 45 -5.13 13.75 23.37
CA PHE A 45 -5.48 12.33 23.55
C PHE A 45 -4.36 11.46 23.00
N GLU A 46 -3.68 10.74 23.90
CA GLU A 46 -2.59 9.80 23.60
C GLU A 46 -1.69 10.25 22.43
N PRO A 47 -1.08 11.45 22.52
CA PRO A 47 -0.42 12.08 21.38
C PRO A 47 0.76 11.25 20.86
N LEU A 48 1.38 10.45 21.73
CA LEU A 48 2.50 9.57 21.38
C LEU A 48 2.08 8.41 20.47
N LEU A 49 0.87 7.88 20.61
CA LEU A 49 0.39 6.73 19.84
C LEU A 49 -0.56 7.15 18.71
N LEU A 50 -1.50 8.05 19.03
CA LEU A 50 -2.58 8.43 18.13
C LEU A 50 -2.09 9.28 16.95
N LEU A 51 -1.01 10.06 17.14
CA LEU A 51 -0.40 10.85 16.07
C LEU A 51 0.25 9.96 14.98
N PRO A 52 1.15 9.00 15.31
CA PRO A 52 1.64 8.03 14.34
C PRO A 52 0.53 7.22 13.65
N ILE A 53 -0.49 6.78 14.40
CA ILE A 53 -1.61 6.00 13.85
C ILE A 53 -2.42 6.83 12.85
N ALA A 54 -2.78 8.07 13.21
CA ALA A 54 -3.49 8.99 12.31
C ALA A 54 -2.69 9.29 11.04
N PHE A 55 -1.37 9.44 11.17
CA PHE A 55 -0.48 9.65 10.03
C PHE A 55 -0.38 8.42 9.12
N GLY A 56 -0.26 7.22 9.69
CA GLY A 56 -0.28 5.96 8.93
C GLY A 56 -1.62 5.74 8.22
N MET A 57 -2.73 6.03 8.89
CA MET A 57 -4.08 5.99 8.30
C MET A 57 -4.21 6.96 7.13
N LEU A 58 -3.66 8.17 7.24
CA LEU A 58 -3.66 9.14 6.15
C LEU A 58 -2.87 8.61 4.93
N LEU A 59 -1.65 8.13 5.13
CA LEU A 59 -0.76 7.69 4.06
C LEU A 59 -1.26 6.44 3.32
N THR A 60 -1.88 5.51 4.03
CA THR A 60 -2.42 4.27 3.44
C THR A 60 -3.70 4.50 2.62
N ASN A 61 -4.43 5.58 2.89
CA ASN A 61 -5.66 5.95 2.17
C ASN A 61 -5.42 6.96 1.03
N LEU A 62 -4.16 7.34 0.74
CA LEU A 62 -3.82 8.15 -0.43
C LEU A 62 -4.00 7.34 -1.73
N PRO A 63 -4.79 7.82 -2.70
CA PRO A 63 -4.97 7.09 -3.95
C PRO A 63 -3.68 7.07 -4.76
N LEU A 64 -3.51 6.02 -5.57
CA LEU A 64 -2.34 5.78 -6.43
C LEU A 64 -1.01 5.62 -5.68
N ALA A 65 -0.98 5.68 -4.34
CA ALA A 65 0.26 5.60 -3.59
C ALA A 65 0.78 4.15 -3.45
N GLY A 66 -0.09 3.14 -3.59
CA GLY A 66 0.32 1.72 -3.54
C GLY A 66 1.01 1.30 -2.24
N MET A 67 0.86 2.09 -1.17
CA MET A 67 1.62 1.95 0.07
C MET A 67 1.44 0.61 0.77
N MET A 68 0.25 0.01 0.60
CA MET A 68 -0.13 -1.31 1.13
C MET A 68 -0.22 -2.39 0.04
N ALA A 69 0.27 -2.12 -1.18
CA ALA A 69 0.19 -3.09 -2.28
C ALA A 69 1.01 -4.34 -1.95
N SER A 70 0.42 -5.52 -2.15
CA SER A 70 1.15 -6.79 -2.05
C SER A 70 2.15 -6.90 -3.21
N PRO A 71 3.34 -7.48 -2.99
CA PRO A 71 4.22 -7.84 -4.09
C PRO A 71 3.52 -8.86 -5.01
N ILE A 72 3.73 -8.70 -6.31
CA ILE A 72 3.24 -9.63 -7.34
C ILE A 72 4.42 -10.49 -7.78
N MET A 73 4.26 -11.80 -7.63
CA MET A 73 5.24 -12.79 -8.08
C MET A 73 4.70 -13.47 -9.33
N ASP A 74 5.48 -13.42 -10.40
CA ASP A 74 5.13 -14.11 -11.64
C ASP A 74 5.93 -15.40 -11.77
N LEU A 75 5.26 -16.40 -12.32
CA LEU A 75 5.86 -17.69 -12.65
C LEU A 75 6.35 -17.62 -14.09
N ILE A 76 7.65 -17.36 -14.29
CA ILE A 76 8.25 -17.44 -15.62
C ILE A 76 8.71 -18.89 -15.86
N PRO A 77 8.35 -19.51 -17.00
CA PRO A 77 8.84 -20.84 -17.37
C PRO A 77 10.36 -20.84 -17.42
N LYS A 78 10.99 -21.83 -16.78
CA LYS A 78 12.44 -21.96 -16.67
C LYS A 78 13.14 -21.92 -18.03
N THR A 79 13.80 -20.81 -18.35
CA THR A 79 14.90 -20.76 -19.32
C THR A 79 16.16 -21.36 -18.66
N PRO A 80 17.01 -22.13 -19.37
CA PRO A 80 18.14 -22.89 -18.79
C PRO A 80 19.23 -22.08 -18.05
N ASP A 81 19.14 -20.75 -18.08
CA ASP A 81 20.20 -19.79 -17.82
C ASP A 81 19.90 -18.85 -16.64
N VAL A 82 18.73 -18.95 -16.00
CA VAL A 82 18.35 -18.11 -14.86
C VAL A 82 18.42 -18.91 -13.56
N GLN A 83 19.25 -18.44 -12.63
CA GLN A 83 19.48 -19.10 -11.34
C GLN A 83 18.54 -18.53 -10.27
N GLY A 84 17.63 -19.36 -9.75
CA GLY A 84 16.65 -18.98 -8.73
C GLY A 84 16.00 -20.20 -8.07
N THR A 85 15.18 -19.99 -7.04
CA THR A 85 14.48 -21.06 -6.32
C THR A 85 13.46 -21.74 -7.24
N ILE A 86 13.74 -22.99 -7.63
CA ILE A 86 12.85 -23.81 -8.46
C ILE A 86 11.72 -24.34 -7.58
N LEU A 87 10.49 -23.85 -7.78
CA LEU A 87 9.30 -24.42 -7.13
C LEU A 87 8.52 -25.25 -8.15
N ASN A 88 8.41 -26.56 -7.88
CA ASN A 88 7.57 -27.46 -8.66
C ASN A 88 6.11 -27.27 -8.23
N ILE A 89 5.32 -26.55 -9.03
CA ILE A 89 3.87 -26.46 -8.81
C ILE A 89 3.19 -27.57 -9.61
N GLY A 90 3.18 -28.77 -9.04
CA GLY A 90 2.46 -29.93 -9.59
C GLY A 90 2.97 -30.41 -10.96
N ASN A 91 2.05 -30.86 -11.83
CA ASN A 91 2.35 -31.50 -13.12
C ASN A 91 2.56 -30.51 -14.29
N THR A 92 2.65 -29.20 -14.02
CA THR A 92 2.65 -28.16 -15.05
C THR A 92 3.94 -27.34 -14.99
N GLY A 93 5.07 -27.98 -15.32
CA GLY A 93 6.33 -27.30 -15.62
C GLY A 93 7.08 -26.64 -14.46
N GLN A 94 8.41 -26.58 -14.57
CA GLN A 94 9.29 -25.85 -13.64
C GLN A 94 9.29 -24.37 -13.97
N GLY A 95 9.00 -23.52 -12.99
CA GLY A 95 9.08 -22.06 -13.09
C GLY A 95 9.98 -21.45 -12.02
N ILE A 96 10.51 -20.27 -12.30
CA ILE A 96 11.28 -19.45 -11.35
C ILE A 96 10.34 -18.36 -10.84
N LEU A 97 10.36 -18.11 -9.52
CA LEU A 97 9.65 -16.96 -8.94
C LEU A 97 10.45 -15.70 -9.25
N GLU A 98 9.93 -14.85 -10.13
CA GLU A 98 10.49 -13.51 -10.36
C GLU A 98 9.57 -12.46 -9.73
N LEU A 99 10.17 -11.51 -9.02
CA LEU A 99 9.49 -10.35 -8.46
C LEU A 99 9.20 -9.36 -9.61
N ASN A 100 8.00 -9.41 -10.18
CA ASN A 100 7.60 -8.47 -11.24
C ASN A 100 7.38 -7.07 -10.64
N GLN A 101 6.72 -6.98 -9.49
CA GLN A 101 6.45 -5.70 -8.84
C GLN A 101 6.75 -5.76 -7.33
N PRO A 102 7.61 -4.86 -6.82
CA PRO A 102 7.84 -4.77 -5.39
C PRO A 102 6.56 -4.32 -4.67
N GLY A 103 6.28 -4.92 -3.52
CA GLY A 103 5.19 -4.47 -2.64
C GLY A 103 5.44 -3.09 -2.05
N GLY A 104 4.39 -2.48 -1.51
CA GLY A 104 4.45 -1.17 -0.85
C GLY A 104 5.22 -1.21 0.47
N LEU A 105 5.80 -0.07 0.88
CA LEU A 105 6.57 0.03 2.13
C LEU A 105 5.74 -0.37 3.36
N PHE A 106 4.50 0.12 3.44
CA PHE A 106 3.64 -0.18 4.58
C PHE A 106 3.17 -1.63 4.58
N TYR A 107 3.11 -2.29 3.42
CA TYR A 107 2.88 -3.75 3.36
C TYR A 107 3.96 -4.50 4.14
N TYR A 108 5.24 -4.20 3.90
CA TYR A 108 6.35 -4.85 4.62
C TYR A 108 6.40 -4.48 6.11
N LEU A 109 6.11 -3.22 6.46
CA LEU A 109 6.01 -2.82 7.87
C LEU A 109 4.87 -3.55 8.59
N PHE A 110 3.72 -3.72 7.92
CA PHE A 110 2.56 -4.44 8.45
C PHE A 110 2.82 -5.96 8.60
N GLN A 111 3.69 -6.55 7.77
CA GLN A 111 4.13 -7.93 8.00
C GLN A 111 4.85 -8.08 9.34
N GLY A 112 5.48 -7.03 9.87
CA GLY A 112 6.06 -7.07 11.22
C GLY A 112 5.02 -7.30 12.32
N ASP A 113 3.80 -6.79 12.16
CA ASP A 113 2.67 -7.06 13.08
C ASP A 113 2.15 -8.50 12.90
N HIS A 114 1.93 -8.92 11.64
CA HIS A 114 1.50 -10.30 11.32
C HIS A 114 2.48 -11.38 11.79
N LEU A 115 3.78 -11.10 11.72
CA LEU A 115 4.85 -12.01 12.16
C LEU A 115 5.12 -11.91 13.67
N GLY A 116 4.40 -11.05 14.40
CA GLY A 116 4.56 -10.86 15.84
C GLY A 116 5.89 -10.22 16.24
N ILE A 117 6.57 -9.53 15.30
CA ILE A 117 7.77 -8.73 15.56
C ILE A 117 7.38 -7.42 16.27
N PHE A 118 6.22 -6.88 15.94
CA PHE A 118 5.57 -5.77 16.63
C PHE A 118 4.20 -6.18 17.17
N PRO A 119 3.76 -5.64 18.31
CA PRO A 119 4.53 -4.91 19.32
C PRO A 119 5.26 -5.90 20.26
N PRO A 120 6.58 -5.81 20.47
CA PRO A 120 7.31 -6.75 21.33
C PRO A 120 7.11 -6.47 22.83
N LEU A 121 5.87 -6.20 23.27
CA LEU A 121 5.43 -5.69 24.59
C LEU A 121 5.35 -4.14 24.63
N ILE A 122 4.12 -3.61 24.60
CA ILE A 122 3.72 -2.36 25.26
C ILE A 122 2.84 -2.77 26.45
#